data_AF-A0A9X1WMI6-F1
#
_entry.id   AF-A0A9X1WMI6-F1
#
_cell.length_a   1.000
_cell.length_b   1.000
_cell.length_c   1.000
_cell.angle_alpha   90.00
_cell.angle_beta   90.00
_cell.angle_gamma   90.00
#
_symmetry.space_group_name_H-M   'P 1'
#
loop_
_entity.id
_entity.type
_entity.pdbx_description
1 polymer ?
#
loop_
_entity_poly.entity_id
_entity_poly.type
_entity_poly.pdbx_seq_one_letter_code
_entity_poly.pdbx_strand_id
1 'polypeptide(L)'
;MTHSVLSDITSGYPEGTPADLAVRSGQETPADHPREYLEFTDPADSGHIVSVDLTWLLSTYRCRFGTDACHGIDAEHPDVGCCVHGAFLTDEDDRGALAEIVPHLTDEDWQLKPLVTGADGDPGMDGVEPWLVWDELDGDDTDSGEPEPALKTRVHDGACVFANRADHPGGAGCALHGWALKNDVALTVAKPEVCWQLPLRRLEDWETRPDGVEVLRTTVTEYTRRGWGGGGEDFDWYCTSDPGCHTGGEALWSTHAEELRELIGAEAYEVVAEHCRQREEMARYSPSGFPLLSIHPATAAAAEAEGRTKA
;
A
#
# COMPACT_ATOMS: atom_id res chain seq x y z
N MET A 1 47.88 1.52 -5.09
CA MET A 1 46.55 2.00 -4.67
C MET A 1 45.55 0.98 -5.15
N THR A 2 45.27 0.00 -4.30
CA THR A 2 44.26 -1.03 -4.52
C THR A 2 42.90 -0.36 -4.33
N HIS A 3 42.17 -0.15 -5.41
CA HIS A 3 40.77 0.23 -5.34
C HIS A 3 40.01 -0.89 -4.63
N SER A 4 39.49 -0.57 -3.44
CA SER A 4 38.62 -1.44 -2.67
C SER A 4 37.39 -1.77 -3.50
N VAL A 5 37.10 -3.05 -3.61
CA VAL A 5 36.05 -3.61 -4.45
C VAL A 5 34.71 -3.46 -3.73
N LEU A 6 33.77 -2.76 -4.38
CA LEU A 6 32.32 -2.66 -4.13
C LEU A 6 31.85 -1.83 -2.92
N SER A 7 31.71 -0.53 -3.16
CA SER A 7 30.92 0.43 -2.38
C SER A 7 29.61 0.83 -3.07
N ASP A 8 29.10 0.09 -4.05
CA ASP A 8 28.02 0.54 -4.94
C ASP A 8 26.81 -0.39 -4.92
N ILE A 9 25.92 -0.21 -3.93
CA ILE A 9 24.55 0.29 -4.10
C ILE A 9 24.21 1.05 -2.80
N THR A 10 24.12 2.37 -2.86
CA THR A 10 23.55 3.15 -1.75
C THR A 10 22.13 2.67 -1.52
N SER A 11 21.78 2.25 -0.29
CA SER A 11 20.45 1.70 0.06
C SER A 11 19.28 2.57 -0.38
N GLY A 12 19.53 3.86 -0.61
CA GLY A 12 18.55 4.89 -0.92
C GLY A 12 18.08 5.62 0.33
N TYR A 13 18.65 5.29 1.50
CA TYR A 13 18.33 5.83 2.82
C TYR A 13 19.60 6.33 3.54
N PRO A 14 19.48 7.21 4.54
CA PRO A 14 20.62 7.67 5.33
C PRO A 14 21.33 6.52 6.03
N GLU A 15 22.67 6.56 6.09
CA GLU A 15 23.48 5.48 6.67
C GLU A 15 23.12 5.22 8.14
N GLY A 16 22.84 3.96 8.48
CA GLY A 16 22.56 3.51 9.84
C GLY A 16 21.10 3.64 10.29
N THR A 17 20.19 4.15 9.45
CA THR A 17 18.74 4.07 9.73
C THR A 17 18.26 2.61 9.64
N PRO A 18 17.13 2.26 10.28
CA PRO A 18 16.51 0.95 10.12
C PRO A 18 16.32 0.54 8.65
N ALA A 19 15.86 1.47 7.80
CA ALA A 19 15.73 1.23 6.36
C ALA A 19 17.06 0.90 5.67
N ASP A 20 18.15 1.62 5.98
CA ASP A 20 19.48 1.33 5.44
C ASP A 20 19.98 -0.06 5.89
N LEU A 21 19.76 -0.39 7.17
CA LEU A 21 20.15 -1.68 7.73
C LEU A 21 19.37 -2.85 7.11
N ALA A 22 18.06 -2.69 6.86
CA ALA A 22 17.23 -3.69 6.21
C ALA A 22 17.68 -3.99 4.77
N VAL A 23 18.09 -2.97 4.02
CA VAL A 23 18.66 -3.16 2.67
C VAL A 23 20.05 -3.81 2.74
N ARG A 24 20.92 -3.36 3.64
CA ARG A 24 22.28 -3.90 3.79
C ARG A 24 22.31 -5.34 4.28
N SER A 25 21.32 -5.77 5.05
CA SER A 25 21.19 -7.16 5.49
C SER A 25 20.70 -8.09 4.36
N GLY A 26 20.19 -7.52 3.26
CA GLY A 26 19.60 -8.25 2.14
C GLY A 26 18.14 -8.64 2.37
N GLN A 27 17.50 -8.14 3.43
CA GLN A 27 16.08 -8.36 3.69
C GLN A 27 15.20 -7.56 2.72
N GLU A 28 15.60 -6.33 2.41
CA GLU A 28 14.90 -5.45 1.47
C GLU A 28 15.79 -5.12 0.26
N THR A 29 15.16 -4.77 -0.86
CA THR A 29 15.86 -4.25 -2.04
C THR A 29 16.08 -2.73 -1.95
N PRO A 30 17.14 -2.19 -2.58
CA PRO A 30 17.40 -0.75 -2.59
C PRO A 30 16.22 0.08 -3.12
N ALA A 31 16.05 1.29 -2.56
CA ALA A 31 14.90 2.16 -2.88
C ALA A 31 14.88 2.60 -4.35
N ASP A 32 16.05 2.92 -4.89
CA ASP A 32 16.20 3.48 -6.23
C ASP A 32 16.53 2.38 -7.24
N HIS A 33 15.61 2.17 -8.17
CA HIS A 33 15.75 1.23 -9.28
C HIS A 33 15.05 1.76 -10.53
N PRO A 34 15.42 1.29 -11.74
CA PRO A 34 14.76 1.71 -12.97
C PRO A 34 13.26 1.38 -12.94
N ARG A 35 12.43 2.39 -13.19
CA ARG A 35 10.97 2.25 -13.33
C ARG A 35 10.55 2.52 -14.77
N GLU A 36 9.42 1.96 -15.14
CA GLU A 36 8.79 2.19 -16.43
C GLU A 36 7.35 2.63 -16.21
N TYR A 37 6.98 3.76 -16.81
CA TYR A 37 5.64 4.31 -16.69
C TYR A 37 4.88 4.19 -18.02
N LEU A 38 3.61 3.81 -17.94
CA LEU A 38 2.65 4.00 -19.02
C LEU A 38 1.89 5.29 -18.75
N GLU A 39 2.00 6.26 -19.66
CA GLU A 39 1.21 7.48 -19.64
C GLU A 39 0.22 7.50 -20.80
N PHE A 40 -1.03 7.89 -20.53
CA PHE A 40 -2.08 8.04 -21.52
C PHE A 40 -3.14 9.05 -21.06
N THR A 41 -3.92 9.56 -22.01
CA THR A 41 -5.11 10.37 -21.70
C THR A 41 -6.25 9.45 -21.30
N ASP A 42 -6.94 9.77 -20.22
CA ASP A 42 -8.10 9.03 -19.76
C ASP A 42 -9.17 8.98 -20.87
N PRO A 43 -9.62 7.78 -21.30
CA PRO A 43 -10.67 7.66 -22.30
C PRO A 43 -12.01 8.30 -21.88
N ALA A 44 -12.28 8.40 -20.58
CA ALA A 44 -13.49 9.02 -20.05
C ALA A 44 -13.38 10.54 -19.91
N ASP A 45 -12.15 11.08 -19.81
CA ASP A 45 -11.90 12.52 -19.64
C ASP A 45 -10.62 12.99 -20.36
N SER A 46 -10.79 13.77 -21.43
CA SER A 46 -9.68 14.36 -22.18
C SER A 46 -8.82 15.39 -21.40
N GLY A 47 -9.34 15.89 -20.27
CA GLY A 47 -8.64 16.76 -19.32
C GLY A 47 -7.84 16.02 -18.26
N HIS A 48 -7.85 14.69 -18.27
CA HIS A 48 -7.18 13.84 -17.28
C HIS A 48 -6.08 12.99 -17.95
N ILE A 49 -4.88 13.02 -17.37
CA ILE A 49 -3.75 12.18 -17.75
C ILE A 49 -3.49 11.16 -16.65
N VAL A 50 -3.44 9.89 -17.03
CA VAL A 50 -3.12 8.79 -16.12
C VAL A 50 -1.70 8.31 -16.42
N SER A 51 -0.87 8.23 -15.38
CA SER A 51 0.49 7.67 -15.41
C SER A 51 0.58 6.51 -14.42
N VAL A 52 0.94 5.31 -14.87
CA VAL A 52 1.04 4.14 -14.00
C VAL A 52 2.41 3.50 -14.05
N ASP A 53 2.94 3.13 -12.89
CA ASP A 53 4.21 2.42 -12.75
C ASP A 53 4.06 0.94 -13.12
N LEU A 54 4.44 0.59 -14.35
CA LEU A 54 4.38 -0.78 -14.84
C LEU A 54 5.37 -1.72 -14.14
N THR A 55 6.47 -1.19 -13.61
CA THR A 55 7.44 -2.00 -12.85
C THR A 55 6.78 -2.51 -11.57
N TRP A 56 5.99 -1.66 -10.91
CA TRP A 56 5.19 -2.02 -9.75
C TRP A 56 3.96 -2.86 -10.10
N LEU A 57 3.16 -2.45 -11.08
CA LEU A 57 1.90 -3.13 -11.44
C LEU A 57 2.12 -4.54 -12.01
N LEU A 58 3.27 -4.82 -12.62
CA LEU A 58 3.65 -6.16 -13.09
C LEU A 58 4.40 -6.98 -12.01
N SER A 59 4.60 -6.42 -10.82
CA SER A 59 5.19 -7.17 -9.70
C SER A 59 4.23 -8.24 -9.19
N THR A 60 4.78 -9.27 -8.56
CA THR A 60 4.02 -10.35 -7.91
C THR A 60 3.81 -10.09 -6.42
N TYR A 61 3.85 -8.82 -6.00
CA TYR A 61 3.61 -8.42 -4.61
C TYR A 61 2.26 -8.91 -4.10
N ARG A 62 2.23 -9.40 -2.85
CA ARG A 62 1.00 -9.60 -2.08
C ARG A 62 1.19 -9.08 -0.67
N CYS A 63 0.17 -8.36 -0.18
CA CYS A 63 0.09 -8.05 1.24
C CYS A 63 0.12 -9.34 2.04
N ARG A 64 0.96 -9.37 3.08
CA ARG A 64 1.16 -10.53 3.96
C ARG A 64 0.53 -10.34 5.33
N PHE A 65 -0.19 -9.24 5.56
CA PHE A 65 -0.77 -8.95 6.87
C PHE A 65 -1.73 -10.08 7.31
N GLY A 66 -1.62 -10.48 8.57
CA GLY A 66 -2.32 -11.65 9.11
C GLY A 66 -1.63 -13.00 8.83
N THR A 67 -0.42 -12.99 8.26
CA THR A 67 0.42 -14.18 8.06
C THR A 67 1.79 -14.00 8.68
N ASP A 68 2.51 -15.11 8.92
CA ASP A 68 3.88 -15.11 9.46
C ASP A 68 4.91 -14.39 8.56
N ALA A 69 4.55 -14.08 7.31
CA ALA A 69 5.41 -13.37 6.37
C ALA A 69 5.29 -11.83 6.48
N CYS A 70 4.39 -11.32 7.31
CA CYS A 70 4.36 -9.88 7.65
C CYS A 70 5.12 -9.67 8.95
N HIS A 71 6.19 -8.87 8.89
CA HIS A 71 7.05 -8.65 10.05
C HIS A 71 6.69 -7.38 10.84
N GLY A 72 5.68 -6.62 10.40
CA GLY A 72 5.31 -5.33 10.98
C GLY A 72 6.31 -4.22 10.63
N ILE A 73 5.85 -2.97 10.64
CA ILE A 73 6.76 -1.81 10.46
C ILE A 73 7.49 -1.44 11.77
N ASP A 74 6.99 -1.94 12.90
CA ASP A 74 7.52 -1.76 14.24
C ASP A 74 7.82 -3.13 14.85
N ALA A 75 9.08 -3.40 15.16
CA ALA A 75 9.53 -4.66 15.74
C ALA A 75 8.98 -4.94 17.15
N GLU A 76 8.49 -3.91 17.86
CA GLU A 76 7.78 -4.09 19.14
C GLU A 76 6.35 -4.62 18.94
N HIS A 77 5.77 -4.41 17.76
CA HIS A 77 4.42 -4.84 17.38
C HIS A 77 4.42 -5.60 16.04
N PRO A 78 5.12 -6.74 15.94
CA PRO A 78 5.37 -7.40 14.64
C PRO A 78 4.12 -7.99 13.99
N ASP A 79 3.06 -8.25 14.76
CA ASP A 79 1.83 -8.90 14.30
C ASP A 79 0.76 -7.93 13.78
N VAL A 80 1.01 -6.61 13.77
CA VAL A 80 0.03 -5.59 13.38
C VAL A 80 0.32 -4.90 12.04
N GLY A 81 1.37 -5.32 11.33
CA GLY A 81 1.65 -4.84 9.98
C GLY A 81 1.88 -3.33 9.92
N CYS A 82 1.24 -2.65 8.96
CA CYS A 82 1.24 -1.19 8.84
C CYS A 82 0.18 -0.50 9.72
N CYS A 83 -0.63 -1.25 10.49
CA CYS A 83 -1.72 -0.69 11.28
C CYS A 83 -1.27 0.03 12.56
N VAL A 84 0.04 0.10 12.83
CA VAL A 84 0.64 0.73 14.03
C VAL A 84 0.12 2.16 14.22
N HIS A 85 0.06 2.92 13.13
CA HIS A 85 -0.31 4.32 13.21
C HIS A 85 -1.80 4.54 13.39
N GLY A 86 -2.68 3.58 13.10
CA GLY A 86 -4.09 3.87 12.81
C GLY A 86 -4.26 4.30 11.35
N ALA A 87 -5.46 4.78 11.00
CA ALA A 87 -5.83 5.11 9.63
C ALA A 87 -6.61 6.41 9.61
N PHE A 88 -6.05 7.45 9.00
CA PHE A 88 -6.75 8.70 8.77
C PHE A 88 -7.87 8.48 7.74
N LEU A 89 -9.00 9.13 7.95
CA LEU A 89 -10.11 9.14 7.01
C LEU A 89 -9.89 10.27 6.00
N THR A 90 -10.15 9.99 4.73
CA THR A 90 -9.93 10.95 3.65
C THR A 90 -11.07 11.98 3.56
N ASP A 91 -12.31 11.55 3.80
CA ASP A 91 -13.49 12.42 3.80
C ASP A 91 -14.67 11.83 4.61
N GLU A 92 -15.84 12.46 4.47
CA GLU A 92 -17.07 12.02 5.13
C GLU A 92 -17.66 10.74 4.50
N ASP A 93 -17.37 10.46 3.22
CA ASP A 93 -17.81 9.23 2.57
C ASP A 93 -17.02 8.04 3.14
N ASP A 94 -15.71 8.21 3.39
CA ASP A 94 -14.86 7.21 4.06
C ASP A 94 -15.33 6.94 5.50
N ARG A 95 -15.70 8.00 6.23
CA ARG A 95 -16.33 7.89 7.57
C ARG A 95 -17.66 7.15 7.51
N GLY A 96 -18.50 7.49 6.53
CA GLY A 96 -19.81 6.88 6.31
C GLY A 96 -19.70 5.39 6.00
N ALA A 97 -18.82 5.01 5.08
CA ALA A 97 -18.56 3.61 4.73
C ALA A 97 -18.15 2.79 5.96
N LEU A 98 -17.24 3.32 6.78
CA LEU A 98 -16.84 2.64 8.01
C LEU A 98 -18.02 2.51 9.01
N ALA A 99 -18.84 3.55 9.15
CA ALA A 99 -20.01 3.53 10.02
C ALA A 99 -21.09 2.54 9.57
N GLU A 100 -21.18 2.24 8.27
CA GLU A 100 -22.06 1.19 7.76
C GLU A 100 -21.54 -0.22 8.06
N ILE A 101 -20.23 -0.44 7.98
CA ILE A 101 -19.61 -1.77 8.11
C ILE A 101 -19.46 -2.20 9.58
N VAL A 102 -19.04 -1.30 10.46
CA VAL A 102 -18.71 -1.63 11.86
C VAL A 102 -19.86 -2.34 12.61
N PRO A 103 -21.14 -1.94 12.47
CA PRO A 103 -22.26 -2.65 13.09
C PRO A 103 -22.40 -4.13 12.69
N HIS A 104 -21.84 -4.52 11.55
CA HIS A 104 -21.87 -5.90 11.05
C HIS A 104 -20.74 -6.78 11.59
N LEU A 105 -19.71 -6.19 12.22
CA LEU A 105 -18.62 -6.94 12.83
C LEU A 105 -19.09 -7.69 14.07
N THR A 106 -18.85 -9.00 14.10
CA THR A 106 -19.10 -9.83 15.28
C THR A 106 -17.87 -9.87 16.18
N ASP A 107 -18.02 -10.43 17.38
CA ASP A 107 -16.89 -10.62 18.31
C ASP A 107 -15.90 -11.69 17.79
N GLU A 108 -16.33 -12.52 16.84
CA GLU A 108 -15.47 -13.44 16.10
C GLU A 108 -14.63 -12.69 15.05
N ASP A 109 -15.20 -11.66 14.41
CA ASP A 109 -14.52 -10.89 13.38
C ASP A 109 -13.59 -9.82 13.97
N TRP A 110 -13.94 -9.25 15.14
CA TRP A 110 -13.24 -8.09 15.72
C TRP A 110 -12.93 -8.27 17.22
N GLN A 111 -11.66 -8.55 17.53
CA GLN A 111 -11.14 -8.82 18.87
C GLN A 111 -11.47 -7.70 19.88
N LEU A 112 -11.27 -6.45 19.47
CA LEU A 112 -11.40 -5.28 20.34
C LEU A 112 -12.81 -4.69 20.34
N LYS A 113 -13.79 -5.32 19.69
CA LYS A 113 -15.17 -4.85 19.66
C LYS A 113 -15.76 -4.59 21.05
N PRO A 114 -15.64 -5.48 22.05
CA PRO A 114 -16.18 -5.21 23.39
C PRO A 114 -15.56 -4.00 24.07
N LEU A 115 -14.27 -3.74 23.83
CA LEU A 115 -13.56 -2.57 24.36
C LEU A 115 -14.05 -1.28 23.69
N VAL A 116 -14.32 -1.35 22.38
CA VAL A 116 -14.62 -0.17 21.56
C VAL A 116 -16.10 0.18 21.57
N THR A 117 -16.99 -0.79 21.48
CA THR A 117 -18.44 -0.57 21.35
C THR A 117 -19.24 -1.14 22.52
N GLY A 118 -18.59 -1.72 23.52
CA GLY A 118 -19.27 -2.32 24.67
C GLY A 118 -19.91 -1.28 25.59
N ALA A 119 -20.84 -1.73 26.44
CA ALA A 119 -21.52 -0.86 27.41
C ALA A 119 -20.56 -0.21 28.43
N ASP A 120 -19.46 -0.89 28.74
CA ASP A 120 -18.36 -0.40 29.59
C ASP A 120 -17.16 0.11 28.76
N GLY A 121 -17.30 0.17 27.43
CA GLY A 121 -16.27 0.68 26.54
C GLY A 121 -16.10 2.18 26.69
N ASP A 122 -14.94 2.69 26.28
CA ASP A 122 -14.72 4.13 26.18
C ASP A 122 -15.68 4.70 25.12
N PRO A 123 -16.63 5.59 25.51
CA PRO A 123 -17.67 6.08 24.62
C PRO A 123 -17.14 6.93 23.46
N GLY A 124 -15.84 7.23 23.45
CA GLY A 124 -15.22 8.11 22.47
C GLY A 124 -15.54 9.57 22.78
N MET A 125 -15.41 10.41 21.75
CA MET A 125 -15.69 11.84 21.85
C MET A 125 -17.12 12.15 21.39
N ASP A 126 -17.74 13.18 21.98
CA ASP A 126 -19.10 13.59 21.60
C ASP A 126 -19.17 13.93 20.10
N GLY A 127 -20.12 13.31 19.40
CA GLY A 127 -20.28 13.44 17.93
C GLY A 127 -19.27 12.68 17.08
N VAL A 128 -18.43 11.83 17.67
CA VAL A 128 -17.44 10.99 16.97
C VAL A 128 -17.68 9.53 17.33
N GLU A 129 -17.65 8.64 16.34
CA GLU A 129 -17.82 7.20 16.56
C GLU A 129 -16.70 6.66 17.47
N PRO A 130 -16.98 5.69 18.34
CA PRO A 130 -16.00 5.27 19.36
C PRO A 130 -14.75 4.60 18.78
N TRP A 131 -14.76 4.17 17.52
CA TRP A 131 -13.56 3.66 16.83
C TRP A 131 -12.71 4.77 16.20
N LEU A 132 -13.10 6.04 16.30
CA LEU A 132 -12.39 7.19 15.75
C LEU A 132 -11.92 8.17 16.84
N VAL A 133 -10.87 8.91 16.50
CA VAL A 133 -10.32 10.03 17.28
C VAL A 133 -9.91 11.16 16.34
N TRP A 134 -9.86 12.38 16.84
CA TRP A 134 -9.24 13.52 16.16
C TRP A 134 -7.74 13.48 16.43
N ASP A 135 -6.96 13.65 15.37
CA ASP A 135 -5.50 13.73 15.40
C ASP A 135 -5.05 14.82 14.42
N GLU A 136 -3.77 15.16 14.42
CA GLU A 136 -3.18 16.11 13.46
C GLU A 136 -2.60 15.32 12.29
N LEU A 137 -3.05 15.62 11.06
CA LEU A 137 -2.44 15.15 9.83
C LEU A 137 -1.30 16.09 9.46
N ASP A 138 -0.15 15.54 9.08
CA ASP A 138 1.03 16.33 8.75
C ASP A 138 0.78 17.23 7.52
N GLY A 139 1.41 18.41 7.53
CA GLY A 139 1.16 19.46 6.55
C GLY A 139 1.69 19.18 5.13
N ASP A 140 2.55 18.17 4.94
CA ASP A 140 2.99 17.76 3.60
C ASP A 140 1.88 17.08 2.79
N ASP A 141 0.85 16.57 3.48
CA ASP A 141 -0.37 16.03 2.89
C ASP A 141 -1.53 17.06 2.85
N THR A 142 -1.29 18.34 3.16
CA THR A 142 -2.31 19.41 3.13
C THR A 142 -2.01 20.50 2.09
N ASP A 143 -3.07 21.14 1.57
CA ASP A 143 -2.95 22.28 0.64
C ASP A 143 -2.19 23.48 1.26
N SER A 144 -2.21 23.58 2.59
CA SER A 144 -1.67 24.71 3.34
C SER A 144 -0.20 24.53 3.74
N GLY A 145 0.33 23.30 3.74
CA GLY A 145 1.65 23.00 4.26
C GLY A 145 1.70 22.93 5.80
N GLU A 146 0.57 23.13 6.48
CA GLU A 146 0.46 23.16 7.94
C GLU A 146 -0.34 21.94 8.43
N PRO A 147 -0.07 21.43 9.65
CA PRO A 147 -0.85 20.34 10.20
C PRO A 147 -2.33 20.70 10.35
N GLU A 148 -3.21 19.81 9.94
CA GLU A 148 -4.66 20.01 9.98
C GLU A 148 -5.38 18.92 10.79
N PRO A 149 -6.46 19.25 11.50
CA PRO A 149 -7.21 18.25 12.27
C PRO A 149 -7.91 17.27 11.33
N ALA A 150 -7.65 15.98 11.51
CA ALA A 150 -8.24 14.90 10.73
C ALA A 150 -8.78 13.79 11.65
N LEU A 151 -9.83 13.11 11.20
CA LEU A 151 -10.33 11.93 11.88
C LEU A 151 -9.48 10.72 11.54
N LYS A 152 -9.29 9.85 12.53
CA LYS A 152 -8.43 8.69 12.42
C LYS A 152 -8.96 7.55 13.25
N THR A 153 -8.77 6.32 12.80
CA THR A 153 -9.06 5.14 13.62
C THR A 153 -8.23 5.13 14.90
N ARG A 154 -8.88 4.83 16.01
CA ARG A 154 -8.23 4.78 17.33
C ARG A 154 -7.14 3.73 17.34
N VAL A 155 -6.07 4.03 18.09
CA VAL A 155 -4.99 3.09 18.39
C VAL A 155 -5.16 2.59 19.83
N HIS A 156 -5.00 1.29 20.02
CA HIS A 156 -4.98 0.63 21.32
C HIS A 156 -3.82 -0.36 21.36
N ASP A 157 -2.98 -0.26 22.39
CA ASP A 157 -1.79 -1.10 22.59
C ASP A 157 -0.97 -1.27 21.29
N GLY A 158 -0.54 -0.12 20.75
CA GLY A 158 0.40 -0.05 19.63
C GLY A 158 -0.18 -0.30 18.24
N ALA A 159 -1.49 -0.50 18.07
CA ALA A 159 -2.08 -0.58 16.73
C ALA A 159 -3.54 -0.13 16.64
N CYS A 160 -3.99 0.11 15.40
CA CYS A 160 -5.39 0.34 15.06
C CYS A 160 -6.32 -0.64 15.79
N VAL A 161 -7.45 -0.14 16.30
CA VAL A 161 -8.46 -0.97 16.98
C VAL A 161 -9.02 -2.09 16.10
N PHE A 162 -8.95 -1.98 14.77
CA PHE A 162 -9.39 -3.04 13.85
C PHE A 162 -8.32 -4.09 13.56
N ALA A 163 -7.10 -3.97 14.09
CA ALA A 163 -6.06 -4.99 13.93
C ALA A 163 -6.25 -6.12 14.97
N ASN A 164 -6.76 -7.27 14.56
CA ASN A 164 -6.76 -8.47 15.40
C ASN A 164 -5.31 -8.95 15.58
N ARG A 165 -4.97 -9.28 16.83
CA ARG A 165 -3.65 -9.77 17.23
C ARG A 165 -3.51 -11.28 17.01
N ALA A 166 -2.28 -11.77 17.11
CA ALA A 166 -1.94 -13.19 16.90
C ALA A 166 -2.70 -14.17 17.81
N ASP A 167 -3.17 -13.74 18.97
CA ASP A 167 -3.91 -14.57 19.93
C ASP A 167 -5.42 -14.61 19.68
N HIS A 168 -5.94 -13.82 18.73
CA HIS A 168 -7.37 -13.81 18.42
C HIS A 168 -7.80 -15.15 17.78
N PRO A 169 -8.87 -15.82 18.26
CA PRO A 169 -9.33 -17.08 17.69
C PRO A 169 -9.69 -17.03 16.20
N GLY A 170 -10.08 -15.85 15.70
CA GLY A 170 -10.35 -15.59 14.27
C GLY A 170 -9.10 -15.38 13.41
N GLY A 171 -7.91 -15.40 14.03
CA GLY A 171 -6.62 -15.11 13.39
C GLY A 171 -6.21 -13.64 13.47
N ALA A 172 -4.91 -13.40 13.28
CA ALA A 172 -4.34 -12.06 13.13
C ALA A 172 -4.79 -11.40 11.82
N GLY A 173 -4.83 -10.06 11.81
CA GLY A 173 -5.10 -9.27 10.61
C GLY A 173 -6.18 -8.22 10.81
N CYS A 174 -6.56 -7.52 9.74
CA CYS A 174 -7.58 -6.48 9.81
C CYS A 174 -8.98 -7.10 9.89
N ALA A 175 -9.74 -6.78 10.94
CA ALA A 175 -11.12 -7.22 11.14
C ALA A 175 -12.04 -6.84 9.97
N LEU A 176 -11.89 -5.61 9.43
CA LEU A 176 -12.64 -5.15 8.26
C LEU A 176 -12.33 -5.97 7.01
N HIS A 177 -11.05 -6.28 6.78
CA HIS A 177 -10.62 -7.10 5.66
C HIS A 177 -11.15 -8.54 5.78
N GLY A 178 -11.00 -9.16 6.95
CA GLY A 178 -11.51 -10.52 7.19
C GLY A 178 -13.02 -10.61 7.00
N TRP A 179 -13.77 -9.62 7.51
CA TRP A 179 -15.21 -9.53 7.30
C TRP A 179 -15.56 -9.35 5.82
N ALA A 180 -14.84 -8.50 5.08
CA ALA A 180 -15.07 -8.25 3.67
C ALA A 180 -14.92 -9.55 2.84
N LEU A 181 -13.83 -10.30 3.06
CA LEU A 181 -13.60 -11.59 2.41
C LEU A 181 -14.69 -12.61 2.75
N LYS A 182 -15.12 -12.68 4.01
CA LYS A 182 -16.16 -13.61 4.47
C LYS A 182 -17.52 -13.35 3.82
N ASN A 183 -17.79 -12.08 3.48
CA ASN A 183 -19.08 -11.63 2.96
C ASN A 183 -19.07 -11.27 1.47
N ASP A 184 -17.96 -11.53 0.76
CA ASP A 184 -17.79 -11.20 -0.66
C ASP A 184 -18.03 -9.71 -0.95
N VAL A 185 -17.48 -8.85 -0.10
CA VAL A 185 -17.53 -7.38 -0.22
C VAL A 185 -16.17 -6.87 -0.65
N ALA A 186 -16.16 -5.95 -1.61
CA ALA A 186 -14.95 -5.30 -2.09
C ALA A 186 -14.22 -4.58 -0.95
N LEU A 187 -12.88 -4.64 -0.96
CA LEU A 187 -12.06 -3.98 0.07
C LEU A 187 -12.18 -2.46 0.02
N THR A 188 -12.39 -1.90 -1.17
CA THR A 188 -12.62 -0.46 -1.39
C THR A 188 -13.90 0.04 -0.72
N VAL A 189 -14.85 -0.87 -0.44
CA VAL A 189 -16.10 -0.56 0.26
C VAL A 189 -15.97 -0.80 1.76
N ALA A 190 -15.25 -1.85 2.16
CA ALA A 190 -15.25 -2.30 3.55
C ALA A 190 -14.20 -1.62 4.44
N LYS A 191 -13.17 -1.01 3.84
CA LYS A 191 -12.01 -0.46 4.56
C LYS A 191 -11.89 1.05 4.29
N PRO A 192 -11.24 1.79 5.21
CA PRO A 192 -10.85 3.17 4.94
C PRO A 192 -9.97 3.28 3.70
N GLU A 193 -10.07 4.39 2.97
CA GLU A 193 -9.34 4.65 1.72
C GLU A 193 -7.84 4.37 1.84
N VAL A 194 -7.18 4.99 2.81
CA VAL A 194 -5.74 4.81 3.06
C VAL A 194 -5.34 3.34 3.30
N CYS A 195 -6.26 2.53 3.82
CA CYS A 195 -6.00 1.13 4.20
C CYS A 195 -6.12 0.14 3.04
N TRP A 196 -6.97 0.40 2.05
CA TRP A 196 -7.05 -0.43 0.85
C TRP A 196 -6.16 0.10 -0.26
N GLN A 197 -5.84 1.41 -0.26
CA GLN A 197 -4.88 1.96 -1.21
C GLN A 197 -3.50 1.32 -1.03
N LEU A 198 -2.97 1.20 0.19
CA LEU A 198 -1.69 0.53 0.42
C LEU A 198 -1.71 -0.91 -0.13
N PRO A 199 -0.80 -1.28 -1.06
CA PRO A 199 0.52 -0.66 -1.34
C PRO A 199 0.57 0.28 -2.57
N LEU A 200 -0.56 0.60 -3.19
CA LEU A 200 -0.67 1.58 -4.27
C LEU A 200 -0.58 2.99 -3.67
N ARG A 201 0.18 3.87 -4.33
CA ARG A 201 0.23 5.29 -4.03
C ARG A 201 -0.37 6.07 -5.19
N ARG A 202 -1.45 6.81 -4.92
CA ARG A 202 -2.00 7.82 -5.82
C ARG A 202 -1.34 9.16 -5.53
N LEU A 203 -0.96 9.87 -6.59
CA LEU A 203 -0.51 11.26 -6.56
C LEU A 203 -1.32 12.01 -7.60
N GLU A 204 -1.85 13.17 -7.23
CA GLU A 204 -2.66 14.01 -8.11
C GLU A 204 -2.05 15.41 -8.15
N ASP A 205 -1.87 15.95 -9.36
CA ASP A 205 -1.36 17.31 -9.55
C ASP A 205 -2.03 17.95 -10.77
N TRP A 206 -2.25 19.26 -10.70
CA TRP A 206 -2.78 20.05 -11.81
C TRP A 206 -1.64 20.63 -12.64
N GLU A 207 -1.58 20.29 -13.93
CA GLU A 207 -0.57 20.76 -14.85
C GLU A 207 -1.14 21.75 -15.86
N THR A 208 -0.57 22.95 -15.93
CA THR A 208 -0.86 23.91 -17.01
C THR A 208 0.00 23.61 -18.23
N ARG A 209 -0.63 23.20 -19.34
CA ARG A 209 0.05 22.95 -20.61
C ARG A 209 0.53 24.25 -21.27
N PRO A 210 1.49 24.18 -22.22
CA PRO A 210 1.98 25.36 -22.94
C PRO A 210 0.90 26.15 -23.73
N ASP A 211 -0.23 25.52 -24.05
CA ASP A 211 -1.38 26.15 -24.69
C ASP A 211 -2.36 26.81 -23.70
N GLY A 212 -2.07 26.74 -22.39
CA GLY A 212 -2.86 27.31 -21.31
C GLY A 212 -4.00 26.41 -20.81
N VAL A 213 -4.14 25.19 -21.32
CA VAL A 213 -5.13 24.23 -20.82
C VAL A 213 -4.60 23.57 -19.55
N GLU A 214 -5.41 23.61 -18.48
CA GLU A 214 -5.14 22.86 -17.26
C GLU A 214 -5.63 21.42 -17.41
N VAL A 215 -4.80 20.47 -16.96
CA VAL A 215 -5.13 19.05 -16.92
C VAL A 215 -4.79 18.46 -15.58
N LEU A 216 -5.61 17.55 -15.10
CA LEU A 216 -5.30 16.74 -13.92
C LEU A 216 -4.35 15.62 -14.34
N ARG A 217 -3.25 15.41 -13.61
CA ARG A 217 -2.39 14.23 -13.74
C ARG A 217 -2.55 13.37 -12.51
N THR A 218 -3.00 12.14 -12.71
CA THR A 218 -3.01 11.09 -11.69
C THR A 218 -1.86 10.13 -11.94
N THR A 219 -0.99 9.95 -10.95
CA THR A 219 0.08 8.95 -10.97
C THR A 219 -0.21 7.84 -9.97
N VAL A 220 -0.24 6.59 -10.44
CA VAL A 220 -0.33 5.40 -9.57
C VAL A 220 1.02 4.69 -9.56
N THR A 221 1.63 4.59 -8.39
CA THR A 221 2.97 3.99 -8.21
C THR A 221 3.05 3.15 -6.94
N GLU A 222 4.22 2.60 -6.65
CA GLU A 222 4.51 1.88 -5.42
C GLU A 222 4.52 2.85 -4.22
N TYR A 223 3.78 2.51 -3.17
CA TYR A 223 3.90 3.20 -1.90
C TYR A 223 5.18 2.75 -1.19
N THR A 224 6.31 3.39 -1.50
CA THR A 224 7.60 3.13 -0.85
C THR A 224 7.69 3.76 0.54
N ARG A 225 8.76 3.47 1.30
CA ARG A 225 9.08 4.16 2.57
C ARG A 225 9.05 5.69 2.46
N ARG A 226 9.46 6.27 1.31
CA ARG A 226 9.42 7.73 1.08
C ARG A 226 8.00 8.28 0.92
N GLY A 227 6.99 7.41 0.78
CA GLY A 227 5.59 7.79 0.85
C GLY A 227 5.14 8.20 2.24
N TRP A 228 5.84 7.75 3.29
CA TRP A 228 5.53 8.03 4.69
C TRP A 228 6.25 9.28 5.22
N GLY A 229 6.60 10.22 4.32
CA GLY A 229 7.45 11.36 4.65
C GLY A 229 8.79 10.94 5.28
N GLY A 230 9.20 11.66 6.32
CA GLY A 230 10.43 11.36 7.07
C GLY A 230 10.35 10.12 7.95
N GLY A 231 9.16 9.67 8.34
CA GLY A 231 9.00 8.54 9.28
C GLY A 231 9.31 7.17 8.68
N GLY A 232 9.21 7.02 7.36
CA GLY A 232 9.40 5.73 6.70
C GLY A 232 10.81 5.16 6.77
N GLU A 233 11.83 5.97 7.11
CA GLU A 233 13.20 5.49 7.30
C GLU A 233 13.40 4.77 8.64
N ASP A 234 12.51 5.01 9.60
CA ASP A 234 12.54 4.43 10.94
C ASP A 234 11.83 3.08 11.04
N PHE A 235 11.08 2.65 10.01
CA PHE A 235 10.43 1.35 10.06
C PHE A 235 11.47 0.22 10.03
N ASP A 236 11.34 -0.75 10.93
CA ASP A 236 12.24 -1.90 11.02
C ASP A 236 12.18 -2.78 9.78
N TRP A 237 11.04 -2.79 9.09
CA TRP A 237 10.79 -3.57 7.89
C TRP A 237 9.71 -2.94 7.02
N TYR A 238 9.81 -3.11 5.69
CA TYR A 238 8.78 -2.67 4.77
C TYR A 238 8.51 -3.67 3.64
N CYS A 239 7.24 -3.99 3.46
CA CYS A 239 6.81 -5.14 2.66
C CYS A 239 6.98 -4.99 1.15
N THR A 240 6.89 -3.77 0.58
CA THR A 240 6.94 -3.58 -0.88
C THR A 240 8.36 -3.75 -1.43
N SER A 241 9.37 -3.61 -0.59
CA SER A 241 10.79 -3.79 -0.91
C SER A 241 11.33 -5.17 -0.53
N ASP A 242 10.58 -6.01 0.20
CA ASP A 242 11.02 -7.35 0.62
C ASP A 242 10.67 -8.42 -0.44
N PRO A 243 11.65 -9.14 -1.02
CA PRO A 243 11.41 -10.23 -1.96
C PRO A 243 10.45 -11.33 -1.44
N GLY A 244 10.42 -11.60 -0.14
CA GLY A 244 9.50 -12.55 0.48
C GLY A 244 8.02 -12.21 0.28
N CYS A 245 7.71 -10.92 0.08
CA CYS A 245 6.36 -10.45 -0.22
C CYS A 245 5.98 -10.54 -1.71
N HIS A 246 6.94 -10.82 -2.60
CA HIS A 246 6.75 -10.88 -4.06
C HIS A 246 6.49 -12.31 -4.58
N THR A 247 5.86 -13.13 -3.76
CA THR A 247 5.62 -14.56 -4.03
C THR A 247 4.16 -14.86 -4.38
N GLY A 248 3.41 -13.86 -4.86
CA GLY A 248 1.97 -13.93 -5.15
C GLY A 248 1.55 -14.69 -6.41
N GLY A 249 2.50 -15.00 -7.31
CA GLY A 249 2.25 -15.77 -8.53
C GLY A 249 1.59 -14.99 -9.68
N GLU A 250 0.62 -14.11 -9.40
CA GLU A 250 -0.02 -13.24 -10.40
C GLU A 250 0.37 -11.77 -10.20
N ALA A 251 0.34 -10.98 -11.27
CA ALA A 251 0.75 -9.58 -11.22
C ALA A 251 -0.27 -8.68 -10.49
N LEU A 252 0.23 -7.62 -9.85
CA LEU A 252 -0.54 -6.69 -9.03
C LEU A 252 -1.69 -6.03 -9.81
N TRP A 253 -1.49 -5.69 -11.09
CA TRP A 253 -2.53 -5.08 -11.94
C TRP A 253 -3.82 -5.92 -11.98
N SER A 254 -3.70 -7.25 -11.90
CA SER A 254 -4.83 -8.16 -11.95
C SER A 254 -5.45 -8.39 -10.58
N THR A 255 -4.65 -8.44 -9.52
CA THR A 255 -5.17 -8.75 -8.18
C THR A 255 -5.63 -7.54 -7.39
N HIS A 256 -5.23 -6.33 -7.80
CA HIS A 256 -5.74 -5.07 -7.27
C HIS A 256 -6.66 -4.37 -8.29
N ALA A 257 -7.41 -5.16 -9.07
CA ALA A 257 -8.22 -4.64 -10.15
C ALA A 257 -9.41 -3.79 -9.65
N GLU A 258 -9.87 -3.99 -8.42
CA GLU A 258 -10.93 -3.17 -7.82
C GLU A 258 -10.36 -1.84 -7.34
N GLU A 259 -9.25 -1.88 -6.60
CA GLU A 259 -8.54 -0.70 -6.11
C GLU A 259 -8.06 0.18 -7.26
N LEU A 260 -7.51 -0.40 -8.33
CA LEU A 260 -7.10 0.37 -9.50
C LEU A 260 -8.29 1.01 -10.22
N ARG A 261 -9.45 0.34 -10.30
CA ARG A 261 -10.65 0.97 -10.87
C ARG A 261 -11.17 2.11 -10.02
N GLU A 262 -11.06 2.00 -8.69
CA GLU A 262 -11.40 3.08 -7.78
C GLU A 262 -10.44 4.28 -7.94
N LEU A 263 -9.15 4.02 -8.11
CA LEU A 263 -8.13 5.07 -8.22
C LEU A 263 -8.16 5.86 -9.53
N ILE A 264 -8.40 5.19 -10.66
CA ILE A 264 -8.26 5.81 -12.00
C ILE A 264 -9.51 5.68 -12.89
N GLY A 265 -10.58 5.04 -12.40
CA GLY A 265 -11.79 4.79 -13.18
C GLY A 265 -11.72 3.51 -14.03
N ALA A 266 -12.90 3.01 -14.38
CA ALA A 266 -13.06 1.73 -15.08
C ALA A 266 -12.45 1.76 -16.50
N GLU A 267 -12.71 2.81 -17.28
CA GLU A 267 -12.20 2.94 -18.64
C GLU A 267 -10.67 3.04 -18.68
N ALA A 268 -10.07 3.82 -17.78
CA ALA A 268 -8.62 3.95 -17.71
C ALA A 268 -7.97 2.65 -17.23
N TYR A 269 -8.56 1.95 -16.25
CA TYR A 269 -8.09 0.64 -15.83
C TYR A 269 -8.05 -0.36 -17.00
N GLU A 270 -9.06 -0.40 -17.86
CA GLU A 270 -9.06 -1.34 -18.99
C GLU A 270 -7.92 -1.06 -19.99
N VAL A 271 -7.48 0.21 -20.14
CA VAL A 271 -6.27 0.55 -20.93
C VAL A 271 -5.02 -0.04 -20.28
N VAL A 272 -4.87 0.12 -18.95
CA VAL A 272 -3.75 -0.43 -18.18
C VAL A 272 -3.73 -1.96 -18.26
N ALA A 273 -4.89 -2.58 -18.01
CA ALA A 273 -5.04 -4.03 -18.01
C ALA A 273 -4.72 -4.63 -19.38
N GLU A 274 -5.21 -4.03 -20.47
CA GLU A 274 -4.90 -4.49 -21.82
C GLU A 274 -3.40 -4.40 -22.11
N HIS A 275 -2.76 -3.28 -21.76
CA HIS A 275 -1.32 -3.11 -21.93
C HIS A 275 -0.51 -4.13 -21.11
N CYS A 276 -0.93 -4.41 -19.87
CA CYS A 276 -0.27 -5.39 -19.01
C CYS A 276 -0.43 -6.82 -19.56
N ARG A 277 -1.64 -7.21 -20.00
CA ARG A 277 -1.89 -8.52 -20.64
C ARG A 277 -0.99 -8.74 -21.86
N GLN A 278 -0.91 -7.73 -22.74
CA GLN A 278 -0.04 -7.79 -23.92
C GLN A 278 1.44 -7.97 -23.52
N ARG A 279 1.90 -7.28 -22.47
CA ARG A 279 3.28 -7.43 -21.97
C ARG A 279 3.57 -8.83 -21.44
N GLU A 280 2.66 -9.39 -20.65
CA GLU A 280 2.78 -10.76 -20.14
C GLU A 280 2.77 -11.80 -21.26
N GLU A 281 1.96 -11.60 -22.29
CA GLU A 281 1.98 -12.46 -23.48
C GLU A 281 3.34 -12.38 -24.19
N MET A 282 3.87 -11.17 -24.37
CA MET A 282 5.15 -10.93 -25.06
C MET A 282 6.36 -11.46 -24.28
N ALA A 283 6.28 -11.51 -22.94
CA ALA A 283 7.32 -12.08 -22.09
C ALA A 283 7.68 -13.53 -22.45
N ARG A 284 6.71 -14.30 -22.95
CA ARG A 284 6.89 -15.70 -23.37
C ARG A 284 7.85 -15.86 -24.54
N TYR A 285 8.01 -14.81 -25.34
CA TYR A 285 8.92 -14.79 -26.49
C TYR A 285 10.26 -14.13 -26.16
N SER A 286 10.40 -13.56 -24.97
CA SER A 286 11.65 -12.98 -24.51
C SER A 286 12.64 -14.08 -24.17
N PRO A 287 13.92 -13.97 -24.59
CA PRO A 287 14.96 -14.91 -24.20
C PRO A 287 15.03 -15.07 -22.68
N SER A 288 14.89 -13.97 -21.92
CA SER A 288 14.99 -13.94 -20.46
C SER A 288 13.84 -14.64 -19.72
N GLY A 289 12.76 -15.01 -20.41
CA GLY A 289 11.50 -15.46 -19.81
C GLY A 289 10.69 -14.34 -19.11
N PHE A 290 11.20 -13.11 -19.12
CA PHE A 290 10.56 -11.92 -18.59
C PHE A 290 10.21 -10.97 -19.73
N PRO A 291 9.22 -10.06 -19.58
CA PRO A 291 9.01 -9.01 -20.57
C PRO A 291 10.35 -8.27 -20.85
N LEU A 292 10.60 -7.79 -22.07
CA LEU A 292 11.82 -7.04 -22.46
C LEU A 292 11.89 -5.64 -21.79
N LEU A 293 11.68 -5.58 -20.47
CA LEU A 293 11.23 -4.40 -19.70
C LEU A 293 11.86 -4.41 -18.29
N SER A 294 11.72 -3.29 -17.57
CA SER A 294 12.14 -3.18 -16.17
C SER A 294 11.31 -4.14 -15.29
N ILE A 295 11.99 -4.93 -14.45
CA ILE A 295 11.37 -5.86 -13.51
C ILE A 295 11.61 -5.32 -12.10
N HIS A 296 10.58 -5.32 -11.26
CA HIS A 296 10.73 -4.90 -9.87
C HIS A 296 11.83 -5.73 -9.17
N PRO A 297 12.79 -5.10 -8.49
CA PRO A 297 13.94 -5.81 -7.92
C PRO A 297 13.53 -6.89 -6.92
N ALA A 298 12.53 -6.64 -6.09
CA ALA A 298 12.03 -7.65 -5.14
C ALA A 298 11.39 -8.86 -5.84
N THR A 299 10.69 -8.66 -6.96
CA THR A 299 10.15 -9.74 -7.80
C THR A 299 11.28 -10.55 -8.45
N ALA A 300 12.30 -9.88 -8.98
CA ALA A 300 13.45 -10.54 -9.58
C ALA A 300 14.21 -11.39 -8.55
N ALA A 301 14.46 -10.85 -7.36
CA ALA A 301 15.11 -11.56 -6.26
C ALA A 301 14.29 -12.77 -5.79
N ALA A 302 12.97 -12.64 -5.67
CA ALA A 302 12.08 -13.74 -5.31
C ALA A 302 12.13 -14.88 -6.34
N ALA A 303 12.09 -14.55 -7.63
CA ALA A 303 12.19 -15.54 -8.71
C ALA A 303 13.56 -16.24 -8.72
N GLU A 304 14.65 -15.51 -8.50
CA GLU A 304 16.00 -16.08 -8.38
C GLU A 304 16.11 -17.05 -7.20
N ALA A 305 15.54 -16.71 -6.04
CA ALA A 305 15.51 -17.57 -4.85
C ALA A 305 14.72 -18.87 -5.07
N GLU A 306 13.66 -18.83 -5.87
CA GLU A 306 12.87 -20.02 -6.24
C GLU A 306 13.54 -20.89 -7.32
N GLY A 307 14.75 -20.53 -7.77
CA GLY A 307 15.44 -21.23 -8.85
C GLY A 307 14.81 -21.02 -10.22
N ARG A 308 13.91 -20.03 -10.34
CA ARG A 308 13.35 -19.56 -11.61
C ARG A 308 14.33 -18.57 -12.24
N THR A 309 15.57 -18.99 -12.51
CA THR A 309 16.57 -18.10 -13.11
C THR A 309 16.74 -18.36 -14.60
N LYS A 310 16.54 -17.28 -15.38
CA LYS A 310 17.09 -16.95 -16.71
C LYS A 310 17.23 -18.14 -17.67
N ALA A 311 16.19 -18.38 -18.47
CA ALA A 311 16.44 -18.79 -19.85
C ALA A 311 17.08 -17.61 -20.62
#